data_AF-A0A7C9AAB5-F1
#
_entry.id   AF-A0A7C9AAB5-F1
#
_cell.length_a   1.000
_cell.length_b   1.000
_cell.length_c   1.000
_cell.angle_alpha   90.00
_cell.angle_beta   90.00
_cell.angle_gamma   90.00
#
_symmetry.space_group_name_H-M   'P 1'
#
loop_
_entity.id
_entity.type
_entity.pdbx_description
1 polymer ?
#
loop_
_entity_poly.entity_id
_entity_poly.type
_entity_poly.pdbx_seq_one_letter_code
_entity_poly.pdbx_strand_id
1 'polypeptide(L)'
;CSSDLQGYVKRMKALAKKFDRFMEHVLDEHNARREKEKQNWMAKDMVDVLLELADDPTLEVKLERIGVKAFSQDLIAGGTESSAVTVEWAMSELLKQPHIIAKAVEEL
;
A
#
# COMPACT_ATOMS: atom_id res chain seq x y z
N CYS A 1 -32.46 -11.34 9.07
CA CYS A 1 -31.24 -10.52 8.95
C CYS A 1 -30.35 -10.83 10.16
N SER A 2 -29.63 -11.95 10.15
CA SER A 2 -28.86 -12.47 11.30
C SER A 2 -27.37 -12.69 10.98
N SER A 3 -26.91 -12.32 9.79
CA SER A 3 -25.62 -12.77 9.26
C SER A 3 -24.41 -11.88 9.65
N ASP A 4 -24.63 -10.68 10.19
CA ASP A 4 -23.56 -9.75 10.62
C ASP A 4 -23.56 -9.54 12.15
N LEU A 5 -23.69 -10.63 12.91
CA LEU A 5 -23.76 -10.63 14.38
C LEU A 5 -22.60 -9.90 15.06
N GLN A 6 -21.40 -9.96 14.47
CA GLN A 6 -20.19 -9.33 15.00
C GLN A 6 -19.88 -7.98 14.33
N GLY A 7 -20.68 -7.57 13.34
CA GLY A 7 -20.53 -6.30 12.63
C GLY A 7 -19.31 -6.22 11.71
N TYR A 8 -18.68 -7.35 11.36
CA TYR A 8 -17.50 -7.38 10.49
C TYR A 8 -17.80 -6.82 9.10
N VAL A 9 -18.95 -7.16 8.52
CA VAL A 9 -19.31 -6.67 7.19
C VAL A 9 -19.45 -5.15 7.23
N LYS A 10 -20.12 -4.61 8.26
CA LYS A 10 -20.22 -3.15 8.47
C LYS A 10 -18.84 -2.50 8.64
N ARG A 11 -17.95 -3.09 9.44
CA ARG A 11 -16.59 -2.57 9.68
C ARG A 11 -15.74 -2.60 8.42
N MET A 12 -15.75 -3.70 7.67
CA MET A 12 -15.03 -3.83 6.39
C MET A 12 -15.51 -2.79 5.38
N LYS A 13 -16.83 -2.59 5.24
CA LYS A 13 -17.37 -1.54 4.35
C LYS A 13 -16.94 -0.14 4.78
N ALA A 14 -16.89 0.13 6.08
CA ALA A 14 -16.42 1.42 6.59
C ALA A 14 -14.93 1.63 6.32
N LEU A 15 -14.12 0.57 6.46
CA LEU A 15 -12.69 0.59 6.15
C LEU A 15 -12.43 0.79 4.66
N ALA A 16 -13.13 0.04 3.80
CA ALA A 16 -13.04 0.19 2.35
C ALA A 16 -13.33 1.63 1.90
N LYS A 17 -14.37 2.28 2.45
CA LYS A 17 -14.67 3.70 2.16
C LYS A 17 -13.59 4.67 2.64
N LYS A 18 -12.87 4.35 3.73
CA LYS A 18 -11.75 5.17 4.21
C LYS A 18 -10.55 5.02 3.29
N PHE A 19 -10.19 3.78 2.94
CA PHE A 19 -9.11 3.49 2.00
C PHE A 19 -9.37 4.09 0.63
N ASP A 20 -10.59 3.95 0.10
CA ASP A 20 -10.96 4.52 -1.19
C ASP A 20 -10.74 6.04 -1.22
N ARG A 21 -11.21 6.77 -0.20
CA ARG A 21 -10.97 8.22 -0.08
C ARG A 21 -9.49 8.58 0.07
N PHE A 22 -8.74 7.79 0.82
CA PHE A 22 -7.29 7.98 0.95
C PHE A 22 -6.61 7.82 -0.41
N MET A 23 -6.93 6.75 -1.14
CA MET A 23 -6.35 6.50 -2.46
C MET A 23 -6.77 7.55 -3.48
N GLU A 24 -8.02 8.02 -3.47
CA GLU A 24 -8.41 9.15 -4.32
C GLU A 24 -7.57 10.39 -4.04
N HIS A 25 -7.36 10.73 -2.77
CA HIS A 25 -6.51 11.87 -2.40
C HIS A 25 -5.06 11.70 -2.90
N VAL A 26 -4.49 10.51 -2.73
CA VAL A 26 -3.15 10.18 -3.23
C VAL A 26 -3.09 10.39 -4.75
N LEU A 27 -4.03 9.84 -5.52
CA LEU A 27 -4.04 9.99 -6.97
C LEU A 27 -4.22 11.45 -7.41
N ASP A 28 -5.05 12.21 -6.71
CA ASP A 28 -5.26 13.63 -7.00
C ASP A 28 -3.99 14.45 -6.77
N GLU A 29 -3.23 14.15 -5.71
CA GLU A 29 -1.93 14.78 -5.45
C GLU A 29 -0.92 14.47 -6.56
N HIS A 30 -0.85 13.22 -7.02
CA HIS A 30 0.08 12.81 -8.09
C HIS A 30 -0.31 13.46 -9.43
N ASN A 31 -1.60 13.51 -9.75
CA ASN A 31 -2.10 14.21 -10.94
C ASN A 31 -1.86 15.72 -10.87
N ALA A 32 -2.10 16.36 -9.72
CA ALA A 32 -1.81 17.79 -9.55
C ALA A 32 -0.32 18.10 -9.73
N ARG A 33 0.56 17.20 -9.26
CA ARG A 33 2.00 17.30 -9.45
C ARG A 33 2.39 17.16 -10.92
N ARG A 34 1.82 16.20 -11.66
CA ARG A 34 1.99 16.04 -13.12
C ARG A 34 1.62 17.30 -13.88
N GLU A 35 0.45 17.85 -13.60
CA GLU A 35 -0.04 19.09 -14.25
C GLU A 35 0.86 20.30 -13.95
N LYS A 36 1.45 20.35 -12.75
CA LYS A 36 2.38 21.42 -12.36
C LYS A 36 3.74 21.28 -13.04
N GLU A 37 4.29 20.07 -13.12
CA GLU A 37 5.64 19.81 -13.63
C GLU A 37 5.67 19.70 -15.18
N LYS A 38 4.55 19.32 -15.82
CA LYS A 38 4.39 19.20 -17.28
C LYS A 38 5.54 18.45 -17.94
N GLN A 39 6.32 19.12 -18.79
CA GLN A 39 7.45 18.53 -19.52
C GLN A 39 8.63 18.15 -18.62
N ASN A 40 8.71 18.73 -17.42
CA ASN A 40 9.72 18.38 -16.42
C ASN A 40 9.25 17.29 -15.47
N TRP A 41 8.03 16.76 -15.68
CA TRP A 41 7.51 15.68 -14.86
C TRP A 41 8.29 14.39 -15.13
N MET A 42 8.56 13.64 -14.05
CA MET A 42 9.11 12.31 -14.10
C MET A 42 8.51 11.46 -12.99
N ALA A 43 8.36 10.16 -13.22
CA ALA A 43 7.89 9.24 -12.21
C ALA A 43 8.86 9.20 -11.02
N LYS A 44 8.32 9.38 -9.79
CA LYS A 44 9.10 9.39 -8.54
C LYS A 44 8.83 8.14 -7.69
N ASP A 45 7.65 7.57 -7.83
CA ASP A 45 7.22 6.39 -7.07
C ASP A 45 6.34 5.46 -7.92
N MET A 46 5.89 4.36 -7.30
CA MET A 46 5.09 3.35 -7.98
C MET A 46 3.71 3.84 -8.41
N VAL A 47 3.12 4.82 -7.72
CA VAL A 47 1.82 5.37 -8.10
C VAL A 47 1.97 6.16 -9.41
N ASP A 48 3.07 6.91 -9.54
CA ASP A 48 3.40 7.55 -10.80
C ASP A 48 3.58 6.58 -11.96
N VAL A 49 4.29 5.48 -11.74
CA VAL A 49 4.49 4.47 -12.79
C VAL A 49 3.16 3.85 -13.21
N LEU A 50 2.28 3.54 -12.25
CA LEU A 50 0.94 3.00 -12.56
C LEU A 50 0.06 4.01 -13.30
N LEU A 51 0.13 5.30 -12.95
CA LEU A 51 -0.59 6.35 -13.66
C LEU A 51 -0.03 6.54 -15.08
N GLU A 52 1.28 6.42 -15.30
CA GLU A 52 1.89 6.50 -16.64
C GLU A 52 1.45 5.31 -17.50
N LEU A 53 1.41 4.12 -16.90
CA LEU A 53 0.87 2.92 -17.53
C LEU A 53 -0.63 3.08 -17.86
N ALA A 54 -1.41 3.74 -17.00
CA ALA A 54 -2.83 4.01 -17.26
C ALA A 54 -3.07 4.95 -18.44
N ASP A 55 -2.11 5.83 -18.72
CA ASP A 55 -2.18 6.78 -19.85
C ASP A 55 -1.73 6.14 -21.19
N ASP A 56 -1.11 4.96 -21.17
CA ASP A 56 -0.62 4.28 -22.37
C ASP A 56 -1.79 3.80 -23.28
N PRO A 57 -1.96 4.37 -24.48
CA PRO A 57 -3.05 4.00 -25.38
C PRO A 57 -2.81 2.67 -26.08
N THR A 58 -1.60 2.09 -26.00
CA THR A 58 -1.21 0.87 -26.72
C THR A 58 -1.54 -0.41 -25.97
N LEU A 59 -1.94 -0.31 -24.70
CA LEU A 59 -2.33 -1.46 -23.89
C LEU A 59 -3.59 -2.12 -24.43
N GLU A 60 -3.53 -3.44 -24.63
CA GLU A 60 -4.70 -4.26 -24.99
C GLU A 60 -5.81 -4.16 -23.94
N VAL A 61 -5.43 -4.08 -22.67
CA VAL A 61 -6.33 -3.86 -21.54
C VAL A 61 -5.91 -2.58 -20.83
N LYS A 62 -6.76 -1.55 -20.92
CA LYS A 62 -6.49 -0.27 -20.27
C LYS A 62 -6.52 -0.40 -18.76
N LEU A 63 -5.50 0.13 -18.11
CA LEU A 63 -5.48 0.25 -16.67
C LEU A 63 -6.34 1.45 -16.26
N GLU A 64 -7.55 1.18 -15.77
CA GLU A 64 -8.43 2.22 -15.27
C GLU A 64 -7.99 2.73 -13.89
N ARG A 65 -8.48 3.92 -13.50
CA ARG A 65 -8.22 4.52 -12.18
C ARG A 65 -8.50 3.57 -11.01
N ILE A 66 -9.57 2.76 -11.12
CA ILE A 66 -9.86 1.74 -10.10
C ILE A 66 -8.77 0.68 -10.01
N GLY A 67 -8.18 0.30 -11.13
CA GLY A 67 -7.04 -0.61 -11.20
C GLY A 67 -5.78 0.00 -10.59
N VAL A 68 -5.49 1.28 -10.88
CA VAL A 68 -4.37 2.00 -10.24
C VAL A 68 -4.51 1.97 -8.71
N LYS A 69 -5.71 2.25 -8.18
CA LYS A 69 -5.98 2.15 -6.74
C LYS A 69 -5.80 0.73 -6.21
N ALA A 70 -6.30 -0.26 -6.94
CA ALA A 70 -6.22 -1.66 -6.54
C ALA A 70 -4.77 -2.17 -6.47
N PHE A 71 -3.96 -1.93 -7.51
CA PHE A 71 -2.54 -2.32 -7.51
C PHE A 71 -1.73 -1.59 -6.45
N SER A 72 -2.00 -0.30 -6.23
CA SER A 72 -1.34 0.44 -5.16
C SER A 72 -1.68 -0.15 -3.78
N GLN A 73 -2.94 -0.53 -3.57
CA GLN A 73 -3.37 -1.18 -2.34
C GLN A 73 -2.73 -2.56 -2.16
N ASP A 74 -2.66 -3.35 -3.25
CA ASP A 74 -2.04 -4.68 -3.25
C ASP A 74 -0.56 -4.62 -2.89
N LEU A 75 0.18 -3.67 -3.45
CA LEU A 75 1.59 -3.44 -3.13
C LEU A 75 1.81 -3.13 -1.64
N ILE A 76 0.98 -2.25 -1.07
CA ILE A 76 1.05 -1.88 0.35
C ILE A 76 0.73 -3.09 1.24
N ALA A 77 -0.33 -3.82 0.92
CA ALA A 77 -0.77 -4.97 1.70
C ALA A 77 0.29 -6.09 1.68
N GLY A 78 0.75 -6.47 0.49
CA GLY A 78 1.73 -7.54 0.30
C GLY A 78 3.08 -7.26 0.97
N GLY A 79 3.54 -6.01 0.93
CA GLY A 79 4.79 -5.60 1.58
C GLY A 79 4.67 -5.56 3.11
N THR A 80 3.54 -5.06 3.63
CA THR A 80 3.37 -4.83 5.07
C THR A 80 3.19 -6.15 5.84
N GLU A 81 2.30 -7.03 5.38
CA GLU A 81 1.99 -8.28 6.09
C GLU A 81 3.23 -9.18 6.20
N SER A 82 3.91 -9.40 5.08
CA SER A 82 5.12 -10.24 5.02
C SER A 82 6.25 -9.72 5.91
N SER A 83 6.49 -8.40 5.87
CA SER A 83 7.54 -7.77 6.68
C SER A 83 7.21 -7.82 8.16
N ALA A 84 5.96 -7.54 8.54
CA ALA A 84 5.50 -7.61 9.92
C ALA A 84 5.67 -9.01 10.51
N VAL A 85 5.23 -10.05 9.78
CA VAL A 85 5.40 -11.45 10.20
C VAL A 85 6.87 -11.80 10.37
N THR A 86 7.72 -11.38 9.43
CA THR A 86 9.17 -11.64 9.51
C THR A 86 9.79 -11.00 10.76
N VAL A 87 9.44 -9.75 11.05
CA VAL A 87 9.93 -9.04 12.25
C VAL A 87 9.40 -9.70 13.52
N GLU A 88 8.13 -10.10 13.54
CA GLU A 88 7.52 -10.80 14.68
C GLU A 88 8.25 -12.12 15.00
N TRP A 89 8.58 -12.91 13.97
CA TRP A 89 9.39 -14.11 14.13
C TRP A 89 10.80 -13.82 14.63
N ALA A 90 11.47 -12.82 14.06
CA ALA A 90 12.81 -12.42 14.49
C ALA A 90 12.82 -11.99 15.97
N MET A 91 11.87 -11.15 16.39
CA MET A 91 11.73 -10.74 17.79
C MET A 91 11.42 -11.93 18.70
N SER A 92 10.52 -12.82 18.28
CA SER A 92 10.17 -14.02 19.03
C SER A 92 11.37 -14.94 19.25
N GLU A 93 12.28 -15.04 18.29
CA GLU A 93 13.49 -15.85 18.41
C GLU A 93 14.57 -15.16 19.26
N LEU A 94 14.75 -13.84 19.09
CA LEU A 94 15.67 -13.05 19.92
C LEU A 94 15.32 -13.13 21.41
N LEU A 95 14.03 -13.08 21.76
CA LEU A 95 13.57 -13.20 23.14
C LEU A 95 13.89 -14.56 23.78
N LYS A 96 14.06 -15.63 22.99
CA LYS A 96 14.49 -16.94 23.48
C LYS A 96 16.00 -17.05 23.69
N GLN A 97 16.79 -16.08 23.19
CA GLN A 97 18.25 -16.12 23.21
C GLN A 97 18.84 -14.85 23.87
N PRO A 98 18.93 -14.81 25.22
CA PRO A 98 19.36 -13.63 25.98
C PRO A 98 20.72 -13.04 25.59
N HIS A 99 21.66 -13.89 25.15
CA HIS A 99 22.97 -13.43 24.68
C HIS A 99 22.88 -12.72 23.31
N ILE A 100 22.02 -13.19 22.41
CA ILE A 100 21.91 -12.59 21.07
C ILE A 100 21.17 -11.25 21.16
N ILE A 101 20.10 -11.17 21.95
CA ILE A 101 19.39 -9.89 22.12
C ILE A 101 20.27 -8.83 22.80
N ALA A 102 21.14 -9.20 23.74
CA ALA A 102 22.09 -8.27 24.35
C ALA A 102 23.08 -7.70 23.32
N LYS A 103 23.62 -8.56 22.43
CA LYS A 103 24.51 -8.13 21.34
C LYS A 103 23.80 -7.25 20.32
N ALA A 104 22.58 -7.62 19.93
CA ALA A 104 21.78 -6.84 18.99
C ALA A 104 21.48 -5.42 19.51
N VAL A 105 21.28 -5.25 20.82
CA VAL A 105 21.10 -3.94 21.46
C VAL A 105 22.40 -3.13 21.50
N GLU A 106 23.54 -3.78 21.69
CA GLU A 106 24.86 -3.11 21.67
C GLU A 106 25.25 -2.59 20.27
N GLU A 107 24.73 -3.22 19.21
CA GLU A 107 25.01 -2.87 17.81
C GLU A 107 24.09 -1.76 17.23
N LEU A 108 23.07 -1.31 17.98
CA LEU A 108 22.10 -0.26 17.58
C LEU A 108 22.53 1.15 18.03
#